data_AF-A0A7V6RLV8-F1
#
_entry.id   AF-A0A7V6RLV8-F1
#
_cell.length_a   1.000
_cell.length_b   1.000
_cell.length_c   1.000
_cell.angle_alpha   90.00
_cell.angle_beta   90.00
_cell.angle_gamma   90.00
#
_symmetry.space_group_name_H-M   'P 1'
#
loop_
_entity.id
_entity.type
_entity.pdbx_description
1 polymer ?
#
loop_
_entity_poly.entity_id
_entity_poly.type
_entity_poly.pdbx_seq_one_letter_code
_entity_poly.pdbx_strand_id
1 'polypeptide(L)'
;TGEVNFYIADPSDPIIQSFQKIFPGLYKPYDEMPEDLKAHVRYPVDMFSIQANIYKVFHMTDPWVFYNKEDSWVIPSEIVGGKEEVMEPYYLITRLPGEQKEEYILMLPYIPNGRLNMTAWMCARMDGDNYGKILVYRFPKQETVYGPMQIESRINQDTDISRQLALWNQKGSSTYRGNLLVIPINNSILYVEPLYLQAEASKLPELKRVIASYQNQVVMENTLEEALERIFGSRQGGAATAAVKEEEKKDQEESSVAELAKLAQQYYDQADESLRKGDWAGYGDNLKQLKEVLDKLEKAAE
;
A
#
# COMPACT_ATOMS: atom_id res chain seq x y z
N THR A 1 -8.13 -27.44 31.88
CA THR A 1 -8.75 -26.55 32.88
C THR A 1 -9.10 -25.25 32.16
N GLY A 2 -10.30 -24.70 32.33
CA GLY A 2 -10.72 -23.43 31.70
C GLY A 2 -10.19 -22.21 32.45
N GLU A 3 -8.93 -22.28 32.88
CA GLU A 3 -8.31 -21.24 33.71
C GLU A 3 -8.01 -20.00 32.87
N VAL A 4 -8.48 -18.84 33.34
CA VAL A 4 -8.33 -17.56 32.66
C VAL A 4 -7.30 -16.74 33.40
N ASN A 5 -6.30 -16.23 32.68
CA ASN A 5 -5.24 -15.38 33.21
C ASN A 5 -5.38 -13.97 32.62
N PHE A 6 -5.37 -12.95 33.48
CA PHE A 6 -5.37 -11.54 33.08
C PHE A 6 -3.99 -10.95 33.35
N TYR A 7 -3.42 -10.27 32.36
CA TYR A 7 -2.10 -9.63 32.45
C TYR A 7 -2.24 -8.12 32.29
N ILE A 8 -1.47 -7.36 33.06
CA ILE A 8 -1.55 -5.89 33.07
C ILE A 8 -0.53 -5.29 32.13
N ALA A 9 -0.98 -4.70 31.03
CA ALA A 9 -0.10 -4.03 30.06
C ALA A 9 0.42 -2.67 30.58
N ASP A 10 -0.40 -1.89 31.27
CA ASP A 10 0.00 -0.59 31.85
C ASP A 10 -0.24 -0.57 33.37
N PRO A 11 0.79 -0.78 34.20
CA PRO A 11 0.64 -0.77 35.65
C PRO A 11 0.36 0.63 36.23
N SER A 12 0.53 1.69 35.44
CA SER A 12 0.27 3.07 35.86
C SER A 12 -1.20 3.50 35.68
N ASP A 13 -2.01 2.71 34.97
CA ASP A 13 -3.43 3.02 34.73
C ASP A 13 -4.23 3.03 36.06
N PRO A 14 -4.84 4.17 36.44
CA PRO A 14 -5.61 4.26 37.69
C PRO A 14 -6.85 3.35 37.72
N ILE A 15 -7.41 3.02 36.55
CA ILE A 15 -8.51 2.06 36.42
C ILE A 15 -8.01 0.68 36.78
N ILE A 16 -6.92 0.19 36.16
CA ILE A 16 -6.42 -1.16 36.47
C ILE A 16 -5.98 -1.27 37.93
N GLN A 17 -5.34 -0.24 38.49
CA GLN A 17 -4.96 -0.20 39.91
C GLN A 17 -6.17 -0.32 40.85
N SER A 18 -7.30 0.27 40.47
CA SER A 18 -8.56 0.15 41.23
C SER A 18 -9.14 -1.27 41.11
N PHE A 19 -9.14 -1.86 39.91
CA PHE A 19 -9.60 -3.22 39.68
C PHE A 19 -8.74 -4.27 40.40
N GLN A 20 -7.42 -4.09 40.44
CA GLN A 20 -6.51 -4.94 41.21
C GLN A 20 -6.82 -4.94 42.72
N LYS A 21 -7.22 -3.79 43.27
CA LYS A 21 -7.62 -3.69 44.69
C LYS A 21 -8.96 -4.38 44.96
N ILE A 22 -9.90 -4.32 44.01
CA ILE A 22 -11.22 -4.96 44.13
C ILE A 22 -11.13 -6.48 43.96
N PHE A 23 -10.26 -6.96 43.06
CA PHE A 23 -10.07 -8.39 42.75
C PHE A 23 -8.62 -8.85 42.97
N PRO A 24 -8.16 -9.01 44.23
CA PRO A 24 -6.82 -9.48 44.52
C PRO A 24 -6.51 -10.84 43.89
N GLY A 25 -5.35 -10.98 43.27
CA GLY A 25 -4.89 -12.23 42.66
C GLY A 25 -5.45 -12.56 41.28
N LEU A 26 -6.41 -11.77 40.76
CA LEU A 26 -6.97 -11.97 39.42
C LEU A 26 -6.02 -11.54 38.30
N TYR A 27 -5.25 -10.47 38.54
CA TYR A 27 -4.37 -9.86 37.57
C TYR A 27 -2.90 -10.16 37.87
N LYS A 28 -2.14 -10.46 36.83
CA LYS A 28 -0.71 -10.76 36.87
C LYS A 28 0.10 -9.65 36.18
N PRO A 29 1.35 -9.41 36.58
CA PRO A 29 2.29 -8.57 35.83
C PRO A 29 2.44 -9.05 34.38
N TYR A 30 2.61 -8.13 33.43
CA TYR A 30 2.86 -8.48 32.03
C TYR A 30 4.07 -9.41 31.86
N ASP A 31 5.11 -9.20 32.68
CA ASP A 31 6.35 -9.98 32.61
C ASP A 31 6.16 -11.46 32.92
N GLU A 32 5.11 -11.83 33.65
CA GLU A 32 4.76 -13.23 33.93
C GLU A 32 4.06 -13.93 32.75
N MET A 33 3.68 -13.18 31.70
CA MET A 33 3.09 -13.76 30.50
C MET A 33 4.14 -14.65 29.79
N PRO A 34 3.78 -15.88 29.38
CA PRO A 34 4.66 -16.72 28.58
C PRO A 34 5.17 -16.00 27.32
N GLU A 35 6.45 -16.14 27.00
CA GLU A 35 7.09 -15.45 25.87
C GLU A 35 6.38 -15.70 24.53
N ASP A 36 5.88 -16.92 24.32
CA ASP A 36 5.10 -17.26 23.13
C ASP A 36 3.80 -16.45 23.04
N LEU A 37 3.13 -16.19 24.17
CA LEU A 37 1.94 -15.34 24.19
C LEU A 37 2.30 -13.86 24.02
N LYS A 38 3.38 -13.39 24.65
CA LYS A 38 3.88 -12.01 24.50
C LYS A 38 4.13 -11.66 23.03
N ALA A 39 4.72 -12.58 22.28
CA ALA A 39 4.99 -12.42 20.84
C ALA A 39 3.72 -12.27 19.97
N HIS A 40 2.55 -12.60 20.49
CA HIS A 40 1.27 -12.56 19.75
C HIS A 40 0.26 -11.56 20.35
N VAL A 41 0.68 -10.73 21.31
CA VAL A 41 -0.21 -9.72 21.90
C VAL A 41 -0.58 -8.68 20.85
N ARG A 42 -1.87 -8.46 20.68
CA ARG A 42 -2.40 -7.46 19.74
C ARG A 42 -2.79 -6.18 20.47
N TYR A 43 -2.62 -5.05 19.80
CA TYR A 43 -3.17 -3.80 20.29
C TYR A 43 -4.71 -3.82 20.15
N PRO A 44 -5.48 -3.48 21.19
CA PRO A 44 -6.94 -3.61 21.12
C PRO A 44 -7.57 -2.67 20.08
N VAL A 45 -8.40 -3.23 19.20
CA VAL A 45 -9.10 -2.47 18.14
C VAL A 45 -10.00 -1.40 18.74
N ASP A 46 -10.76 -1.70 19.79
CA ASP A 46 -11.68 -0.75 20.42
C ASP A 46 -10.93 0.46 21.02
N MET A 47 -9.80 0.21 21.70
CA MET A 47 -8.97 1.26 22.26
C MET A 47 -8.40 2.16 21.15
N PHE A 48 -7.88 1.55 20.09
CA PHE A 48 -7.36 2.27 18.94
C PHE A 48 -8.46 3.07 18.23
N SER A 49 -9.65 2.51 18.04
CA SER A 49 -10.81 3.19 17.44
C SER A 49 -11.21 4.44 18.24
N ILE A 50 -11.20 4.37 19.56
CA ILE A 50 -11.49 5.54 20.42
C ILE A 50 -10.40 6.61 20.23
N GLN A 51 -9.12 6.23 20.31
CA GLN A 51 -8.00 7.14 20.13
C GLN A 51 -8.05 7.80 18.74
N ALA A 52 -8.29 7.02 17.69
CA ALA A 52 -8.42 7.51 16.33
C ALA A 52 -9.60 8.47 16.15
N ASN A 53 -10.73 8.20 16.80
CA ASN A 53 -11.89 9.09 16.75
C ASN A 53 -11.64 10.43 17.47
N ILE A 54 -10.93 10.42 18.60
CA ILE A 54 -10.53 11.63 19.31
C ILE A 54 -9.53 12.42 18.45
N TYR A 55 -8.55 11.72 17.86
CA TYR A 55 -7.46 12.35 17.12
C TYR A 55 -7.92 13.09 15.85
N LYS A 56 -9.11 12.80 15.32
CA LYS A 56 -9.77 13.58 14.24
C LYS A 56 -9.77 15.10 14.49
N VAL A 57 -9.82 15.51 15.76
CA VAL A 57 -9.88 16.93 16.15
C VAL A 57 -8.66 17.32 16.98
N PHE A 58 -8.20 16.46 17.89
CA PHE A 58 -7.16 16.82 18.87
C PHE A 58 -5.73 16.88 18.30
N HIS A 59 -5.54 16.56 17.03
CA HIS A 59 -4.28 16.79 16.34
C HIS A 59 -4.01 18.27 16.02
N MET A 60 -5.05 19.12 16.11
CA MET A 60 -4.96 20.57 15.97
C MET A 60 -4.51 21.18 17.31
N THR A 61 -3.31 21.76 17.32
CA THR A 61 -2.72 22.38 18.52
C THR A 61 -2.93 23.88 18.60
N ASP A 62 -3.24 24.54 17.47
CA ASP A 62 -3.55 25.97 17.45
C ASP A 62 -4.97 26.20 17.99
N PRO A 63 -5.16 27.04 19.03
CA PRO A 63 -6.46 27.24 19.66
C PRO A 63 -7.53 27.82 18.72
N TRP A 64 -7.14 28.67 17.77
CA TRP A 64 -8.07 29.30 16.83
C TRP A 64 -8.57 28.29 15.80
N VAL A 65 -7.63 27.54 15.20
CA VAL A 65 -7.93 26.43 14.28
C VAL A 65 -8.77 25.36 14.96
N PHE A 66 -8.46 25.04 16.23
CA PHE A 66 -9.22 24.06 17.02
C PHE A 66 -10.65 24.54 17.31
N TYR A 67 -10.82 25.79 17.74
CA TYR A 67 -12.14 26.37 18.04
C TYR A 67 -13.05 26.37 16.80
N ASN A 68 -12.50 26.72 15.63
CA ASN A 68 -13.23 26.76 14.37
C ASN A 68 -13.31 25.40 13.65
N LYS A 69 -12.57 24.38 14.11
CA LYS A 69 -12.44 23.05 13.47
C LYS A 69 -12.00 23.11 12.00
N GLU A 70 -11.14 24.07 11.68
CA GLU A 70 -10.73 24.38 10.31
C GLU A 70 -9.95 23.24 9.62
N ASP A 71 -9.20 22.44 10.39
CA ASP A 71 -8.43 21.28 9.90
C ASP A 71 -8.95 19.96 10.48
N SER A 72 -10.27 19.84 10.65
CA SER A 72 -10.85 18.58 11.13
C SER A 72 -10.67 17.45 10.12
N TRP A 73 -10.30 16.26 10.60
CA TRP A 73 -10.21 15.06 9.78
C TRP A 73 -11.40 14.13 10.01
N VAL A 74 -11.63 13.23 9.07
CA VAL A 74 -12.61 12.15 9.18
C VAL A 74 -11.98 10.82 8.80
N ILE A 75 -12.53 9.75 9.36
CA ILE A 75 -12.23 8.38 8.94
C ILE A 75 -12.96 8.20 7.60
N PRO A 76 -12.28 7.80 6.52
CA PRO A 76 -12.92 7.63 5.23
C PRO A 76 -13.93 6.48 5.25
N SER A 77 -14.90 6.55 4.34
CA SER A 77 -15.76 5.41 4.00
C SER A 77 -15.08 4.50 2.97
N GLU A 78 -15.55 3.27 2.86
CA GLU A 78 -15.23 2.27 1.83
C GLU A 78 -16.51 1.56 1.36
N ILE A 79 -16.43 0.74 0.29
CA ILE A 79 -17.58 -0.07 -0.17
C ILE A 79 -17.40 -1.53 0.22
N VAL A 80 -18.10 -1.97 1.28
CA VAL A 80 -18.11 -3.37 1.72
C VAL A 80 -19.45 -4.01 1.37
N GLY A 81 -19.43 -5.16 0.71
CA GLY A 81 -20.64 -5.88 0.31
C GLY A 81 -21.61 -5.04 -0.54
N GLY A 82 -21.10 -4.04 -1.27
CA GLY A 82 -21.90 -3.11 -2.08
C GLY A 82 -22.56 -1.97 -1.31
N LYS A 83 -22.18 -1.74 -0.04
CA LYS A 83 -22.67 -0.64 0.80
C LYS A 83 -21.52 0.26 1.22
N GLU A 84 -21.80 1.54 1.34
CA GLU A 84 -20.87 2.48 1.94
C GLU A 84 -20.84 2.29 3.46
N GLU A 85 -19.65 2.01 4.00
CA GLU A 85 -19.40 1.82 5.43
C GLU A 85 -18.17 2.62 5.84
N VAL A 86 -18.12 3.10 7.09
CA VAL A 86 -16.92 3.78 7.61
C VAL A 86 -15.84 2.74 7.83
N MET A 87 -14.60 3.02 7.39
CA MET A 87 -13.50 2.08 7.57
C MET A 87 -13.26 1.77 9.06
N GLU A 88 -13.02 0.49 9.35
CA GLU A 88 -12.59 0.02 10.66
C GLU A 88 -11.06 -0.18 10.68
N PRO A 89 -10.41 -0.11 11.86
CA PRO A 89 -8.99 -0.41 11.95
C PRO A 89 -8.69 -1.85 11.56
N TYR A 90 -7.65 -2.05 10.76
CA TYR A 90 -7.24 -3.38 10.31
C TYR A 90 -5.77 -3.63 10.60
N TYR A 91 -5.46 -4.91 10.78
CA TYR A 91 -4.11 -5.38 11.04
C TYR A 91 -3.36 -5.57 9.73
N LEU A 92 -2.10 -5.14 9.71
CA LEU A 92 -1.23 -5.23 8.55
C LEU A 92 0.19 -5.58 9.01
N ILE A 93 0.90 -6.36 8.19
CA ILE A 93 2.35 -6.49 8.29
C ILE A 93 2.93 -5.62 7.18
N THR A 94 3.66 -4.57 7.55
CA THR A 94 4.33 -3.70 6.58
C THR A 94 5.55 -3.04 7.19
N ARG A 95 6.43 -2.52 6.34
CA ARG A 95 7.55 -1.68 6.75
C ARG A 95 7.11 -0.23 6.84
N LEU A 96 7.13 0.33 8.05
CA LEU A 96 6.81 1.73 8.29
C LEU A 96 7.85 2.65 7.63
N PRO A 97 7.47 3.87 7.19
CA PRO A 97 8.43 4.83 6.65
C PRO A 97 9.55 5.14 7.65
N GLY A 98 10.80 5.00 7.20
CA GLY A 98 12.00 5.22 8.02
C GLY A 98 12.46 4.01 8.83
N GLU A 99 11.66 2.95 8.93
CA GLU A 99 12.03 1.71 9.59
C GLU A 99 12.69 0.73 8.61
N GLN A 100 13.55 -0.14 9.11
CA GLN A 100 14.31 -1.10 8.29
C GLN A 100 13.63 -2.47 8.19
N LYS A 101 12.73 -2.79 9.12
CA LYS A 101 12.06 -4.09 9.23
C LYS A 101 10.56 -3.93 9.13
N GLU A 102 9.90 -4.97 8.64
CA GLU A 102 8.46 -5.11 8.70
C GLU A 102 8.00 -5.24 10.15
N GLU A 103 6.84 -4.66 10.43
CA GLU A 103 6.19 -4.77 11.74
C GLU A 103 4.71 -5.10 11.59
N TYR A 104 4.18 -5.81 12.57
CA TYR A 104 2.75 -5.98 12.75
C TYR A 104 2.15 -4.71 13.37
N ILE A 105 1.23 -4.08 12.63
CA ILE A 105 0.60 -2.81 12.99
C ILE A 105 -0.92 -2.89 12.89
N LEU A 106 -1.61 -2.10 13.70
CA LEU A 106 -3.04 -1.84 13.58
C LEU A 106 -3.19 -0.43 13.01
N MET A 107 -3.88 -0.27 11.89
CA MET A 107 -3.80 0.95 11.09
C MET A 107 -5.17 1.47 10.64
N LEU A 108 -5.27 2.79 10.45
CA LEU A 108 -6.43 3.45 9.89
C LEU A 108 -6.04 4.73 9.12
N PRO A 109 -6.55 4.95 7.91
CA PRO A 109 -6.34 6.18 7.14
C PRO A 109 -7.22 7.35 7.60
N TYR A 110 -6.82 8.57 7.23
CA TYR A 110 -7.56 9.81 7.41
C TYR A 110 -7.66 10.63 6.13
N ILE A 111 -8.81 11.28 5.96
CA ILE A 111 -9.06 12.31 4.94
C ILE A 111 -9.45 13.63 5.64
N PRO A 112 -9.15 14.80 5.07
CA PRO A 112 -9.69 16.07 5.58
C PRO A 112 -11.22 16.09 5.44
N ASN A 113 -11.90 16.76 6.36
CA ASN A 113 -13.34 16.94 6.27
C ASN A 113 -13.72 17.66 4.94
N GLY A 114 -14.69 17.11 4.22
CA GLY A 114 -15.15 17.64 2.92
C GLY A 114 -14.20 17.39 1.74
N ARG A 115 -13.15 16.58 1.89
CA ARG A 115 -12.26 16.15 0.79
C ARG A 115 -12.14 14.64 0.77
N LEU A 116 -11.85 14.08 -0.41
CA LEU A 116 -11.69 12.64 -0.57
C LEU A 116 -10.23 12.17 -0.61
N ASN A 117 -9.25 13.07 -0.81
CA ASN A 117 -7.83 12.71 -0.81
C ASN A 117 -7.36 12.41 0.62
N MET A 118 -6.49 11.42 0.81
CA MET A 118 -5.87 11.15 2.11
C MET A 118 -4.91 12.26 2.50
N THR A 119 -4.88 12.53 3.81
CA THR A 119 -3.95 13.49 4.42
C THR A 119 -3.02 12.82 5.41
N ALA A 120 -3.44 11.69 6.00
CA ALA A 120 -2.64 10.97 6.97
C ALA A 120 -3.11 9.51 7.11
N TRP A 121 -2.34 8.74 7.85
CA TRP A 121 -2.81 7.52 8.50
C TRP A 121 -2.22 7.44 9.91
N MET A 122 -2.91 6.73 10.79
CA MET A 122 -2.48 6.46 12.16
C MET A 122 -2.28 4.95 12.31
N CYS A 123 -1.25 4.54 13.05
CA CYS A 123 -1.11 3.14 13.42
C CYS A 123 -0.60 2.95 14.86
N ALA A 124 -0.93 1.81 15.44
CA ALA A 124 -0.33 1.30 16.67
C ALA A 124 0.61 0.14 16.33
N ARG A 125 1.84 0.20 16.84
CA ARG A 125 2.87 -0.82 16.67
C ARG A 125 2.67 -1.94 17.69
N MET A 126 2.95 -3.18 17.31
CA MET A 126 2.76 -4.36 18.19
C MET A 126 4.04 -5.15 18.47
N ASP A 127 5.15 -4.86 17.80
CA ASP A 127 6.34 -5.70 17.90
C ASP A 127 7.37 -5.15 18.90
N GLY A 128 7.85 -6.05 19.78
CA GLY A 128 8.95 -5.79 20.71
C GLY A 128 8.76 -4.52 21.57
N ASP A 129 9.84 -3.75 21.71
CA ASP A 129 9.85 -2.50 22.49
C ASP A 129 8.95 -1.39 21.91
N ASN A 130 8.33 -1.62 20.75
CA ASN A 130 7.40 -0.71 20.12
C ASN A 130 5.94 -1.01 20.45
N TYR A 131 5.63 -2.11 21.13
CA TYR A 131 4.27 -2.46 21.50
C TYR A 131 3.53 -1.27 22.15
N GLY A 132 2.38 -0.92 21.59
CA GLY A 132 1.51 0.15 22.08
C GLY A 132 1.94 1.57 21.70
N LYS A 133 3.08 1.75 21.02
CA LYS A 133 3.45 3.06 20.47
C LYS A 133 2.56 3.39 19.28
N ILE A 134 1.87 4.52 19.39
CA ILE A 134 1.03 5.06 18.34
C ILE A 134 1.83 6.10 17.56
N LEU A 135 1.71 6.05 16.24
CA LEU A 135 2.26 7.06 15.35
C LEU A 135 1.22 7.53 14.34
N VAL A 136 1.41 8.76 13.87
CA VAL A 136 0.58 9.36 12.83
C VAL A 136 1.52 9.87 11.75
N TYR A 137 1.38 9.31 10.56
CA TYR A 137 2.12 9.75 9.38
C TYR A 137 1.25 10.70 8.58
N ARG A 138 1.73 11.93 8.37
CA ARG A 138 1.06 12.94 7.56
C ARG A 138 1.71 13.00 6.18
N PHE A 139 0.89 12.93 5.14
CA PHE A 139 1.39 13.08 3.77
C PHE A 139 1.84 14.53 3.52
N PRO A 140 2.87 14.74 2.68
CA PRO A 140 3.27 16.09 2.27
C PRO A 140 2.11 16.81 1.58
N LYS A 141 1.88 18.10 1.89
CA LYS A 141 0.77 18.89 1.31
C LYS A 141 0.80 19.03 -0.22
N GLN A 142 1.95 18.77 -0.83
CA GLN A 142 2.16 18.86 -2.28
C GLN A 142 1.82 17.55 -2.99
N GLU A 143 1.70 16.45 -2.25
CA GLU A 143 1.39 15.13 -2.80
C GLU A 143 -0.11 14.88 -2.77
N THR A 144 -0.67 14.43 -3.89
CA THR A 144 -2.08 14.03 -3.96
C THR A 144 -2.17 12.53 -3.78
N VAL A 145 -2.58 12.11 -2.58
CA VAL A 145 -2.80 10.69 -2.25
C VAL A 145 -4.30 10.40 -2.32
N TYR A 146 -4.71 9.47 -3.17
CA TYR A 146 -6.12 9.12 -3.32
C TYR A 146 -6.70 8.51 -2.03
N GLY A 147 -7.91 8.90 -1.64
CA GLY A 147 -8.60 8.21 -0.55
C GLY A 147 -9.33 6.95 -1.00
N PRO A 148 -9.75 6.12 -0.02
CA PRO A 148 -10.54 4.91 -0.26
C PRO A 148 -11.69 5.11 -1.25
N MET A 149 -12.62 6.05 -0.99
CA MET A 149 -13.75 6.32 -1.90
C MET A 149 -13.36 6.76 -3.32
N GLN A 150 -12.18 7.34 -3.52
CA GLN A 150 -11.69 7.64 -4.87
C GLN A 150 -11.20 6.39 -5.58
N ILE A 151 -10.52 5.49 -4.87
CA ILE A 151 -10.11 4.19 -5.41
C ILE A 151 -11.35 3.37 -5.74
N GLU A 152 -12.33 3.33 -4.85
CA GLU A 152 -13.66 2.74 -5.08
C GLU A 152 -14.31 3.25 -6.37
N SER A 153 -14.30 4.57 -6.57
CA SER A 153 -14.84 5.19 -7.78
C SER A 153 -14.06 4.80 -9.02
N ARG A 154 -12.73 4.69 -8.93
CA ARG A 154 -11.87 4.27 -10.05
C ARG A 154 -12.08 2.81 -10.42
N ILE A 155 -12.22 1.93 -9.43
CA ILE A 155 -12.56 0.52 -9.61
C ILE A 155 -13.89 0.39 -10.37
N ASN A 156 -14.91 1.15 -9.95
CA ASN A 156 -16.21 1.13 -10.61
C ASN A 156 -16.21 1.74 -12.03
N GLN A 157 -15.29 2.67 -12.31
CA GLN A 157 -15.12 3.29 -13.62
C GLN A 157 -14.30 2.44 -14.59
N ASP A 158 -13.54 1.47 -14.10
CA ASP A 158 -12.78 0.56 -14.94
C ASP A 158 -13.73 -0.34 -15.75
N THR A 159 -13.58 -0.32 -17.08
CA THR A 159 -14.50 -0.98 -18.00
C THR A 159 -14.45 -2.50 -17.90
N ASP A 160 -13.27 -3.07 -17.60
CA ASP A 160 -13.12 -4.52 -17.51
C ASP A 160 -13.69 -5.03 -16.19
N ILE A 161 -13.39 -4.33 -15.09
CA ILE A 161 -13.93 -4.65 -13.77
C ILE A 161 -15.44 -4.49 -13.75
N SER A 162 -15.97 -3.34 -14.17
CA SER A 162 -17.41 -3.06 -14.16
C SER A 162 -18.22 -4.07 -14.98
N ARG A 163 -17.72 -4.44 -16.17
CA ARG A 163 -18.32 -5.49 -17.01
C ARG A 163 -18.35 -6.84 -16.29
N GLN A 164 -17.24 -7.23 -15.66
CA GLN A 164 -17.16 -8.51 -14.94
C GLN A 164 -18.08 -8.54 -13.72
N LEU A 165 -18.13 -7.46 -12.95
CA LEU A 165 -19.04 -7.32 -11.81
C LEU A 165 -20.51 -7.40 -12.24
N ALA A 166 -20.87 -6.78 -13.36
CA ALA A 166 -22.22 -6.87 -13.91
C ALA A 166 -22.58 -8.30 -14.36
N LEU A 167 -21.60 -9.06 -14.88
CA LEU A 167 -21.80 -10.48 -15.25
C LEU A 167 -21.97 -11.39 -14.04
N TRP A 168 -21.25 -11.13 -12.95
CA TRP A 168 -21.35 -11.92 -11.72
C TRP A 168 -22.55 -11.56 -10.85
N ASN A 169 -23.07 -10.35 -10.98
CA ASN A 169 -24.35 -9.93 -10.39
C ASN A 169 -25.52 -10.30 -11.29
N GLN A 170 -25.66 -11.59 -11.59
CA GLN A 170 -26.77 -12.17 -12.33
C GLN A 170 -27.54 -13.16 -11.47
N LYS A 171 -28.82 -13.38 -11.82
CA LYS A 171 -29.79 -14.18 -11.06
C LYS A 171 -29.16 -15.47 -10.49
N GLY A 172 -29.08 -15.55 -9.16
CA GLY A 172 -28.55 -16.71 -8.45
C GLY A 172 -27.15 -16.53 -7.83
N SER A 173 -26.41 -15.48 -8.21
CA SER A 173 -25.13 -15.11 -7.58
C SER A 173 -25.02 -13.60 -7.33
N SER A 174 -24.35 -13.23 -6.24
CA SER A 174 -24.02 -11.85 -5.94
C SER A 174 -22.54 -11.70 -5.64
N THR A 175 -21.94 -10.61 -6.12
CA THR A 175 -20.58 -10.22 -5.76
C THR A 175 -20.57 -9.60 -4.36
N TYR A 176 -19.61 -9.98 -3.55
CA TYR A 176 -19.34 -9.37 -2.26
C TYR A 176 -17.93 -8.76 -2.29
N ARG A 177 -17.87 -7.43 -2.21
CA ARG A 177 -16.62 -6.67 -2.13
C ARG A 177 -16.14 -6.70 -0.68
N GLY A 178 -14.91 -7.16 -0.45
CA GLY A 178 -14.31 -7.15 0.89
C GLY A 178 -13.78 -5.76 1.25
N ASN A 179 -13.13 -5.68 2.41
CA ASN A 179 -12.52 -4.44 2.87
C ASN A 179 -11.36 -4.01 1.95
N LEU A 180 -11.27 -2.71 1.71
CA LEU A 180 -10.17 -2.07 1.00
C LEU A 180 -9.00 -1.84 1.95
N LEU A 181 -7.90 -2.57 1.73
CA LEU A 181 -6.68 -2.37 2.50
C LEU A 181 -5.85 -1.25 1.87
N VAL A 182 -5.51 -0.24 2.69
CA VAL A 182 -4.56 0.82 2.32
C VAL A 182 -3.20 0.41 2.86
N ILE A 183 -2.26 0.08 1.98
CA ILE A 183 -0.97 -0.51 2.35
C ILE A 183 0.13 0.49 2.01
N PRO A 184 0.77 1.12 3.01
CA PRO A 184 1.90 2.00 2.76
C PRO A 184 3.13 1.16 2.41
N ILE A 185 3.77 1.50 1.30
CA ILE A 185 5.00 0.88 0.81
C ILE A 185 5.98 2.01 0.47
N ASN A 186 7.00 2.18 1.30
CA ASN A 186 7.97 3.28 1.19
C ASN A 186 7.26 4.66 1.13
N ASN A 187 7.38 5.36 0.01
CA ASN A 187 6.77 6.67 -0.26
C ASN A 187 5.54 6.56 -1.17
N SER A 188 4.83 5.43 -1.16
CA SER A 188 3.65 5.22 -1.99
C SER A 188 2.63 4.35 -1.29
N ILE A 189 1.42 4.31 -1.84
CA ILE A 189 0.30 3.54 -1.30
C ILE A 189 -0.16 2.53 -2.34
N LEU A 190 -0.26 1.28 -1.91
CA LEU A 190 -0.92 0.19 -2.63
C LEU A 190 -2.30 -0.01 -2.00
N TYR A 191 -3.33 -0.14 -2.83
CA TYR A 191 -4.67 -0.51 -2.38
C TYR A 191 -4.97 -1.91 -2.84
N VAL A 192 -5.52 -2.74 -1.96
CA VAL A 192 -5.88 -4.12 -2.26
C VAL A 192 -7.29 -4.40 -1.76
N GLU A 193 -8.14 -4.93 -2.62
CA GLU A 193 -9.52 -5.28 -2.31
C GLU A 193 -9.81 -6.71 -2.80
N PRO A 194 -10.17 -7.63 -1.91
CA PRO A 194 -10.61 -8.96 -2.30
C PRO A 194 -12.06 -8.93 -2.78
N LEU A 195 -12.34 -9.66 -3.86
CA LEU A 195 -13.67 -9.79 -4.44
C LEU A 195 -14.15 -11.24 -4.32
N TYR A 196 -15.28 -11.41 -3.64
CA TYR A 196 -15.89 -12.70 -3.39
C TYR A 196 -17.16 -12.89 -4.23
N LEU A 197 -17.49 -14.14 -4.52
CA LEU A 197 -18.77 -14.52 -5.10
C LEU A 197 -19.55 -15.37 -4.09
N GLN A 198 -20.84 -15.06 -3.95
CA GLN A 198 -21.77 -15.78 -3.08
C GLN A 198 -22.96 -16.27 -3.90
N ALA A 199 -23.48 -17.44 -3.56
CA ALA A 199 -24.76 -17.90 -4.11
C ALA A 199 -25.91 -17.29 -3.30
N GLU A 200 -27.01 -16.91 -3.95
CA GLU A 200 -28.17 -16.32 -3.25
C GLU A 200 -28.74 -17.27 -2.16
N ALA A 201 -28.71 -18.58 -2.44
CA ALA A 201 -29.20 -19.61 -1.52
C ALA A 201 -28.19 -20.00 -0.43
N SER A 202 -26.88 -19.78 -0.64
CA SER A 202 -25.82 -20.15 0.28
C SER A 202 -24.78 -19.03 0.35
N LYS A 203 -24.75 -18.33 1.49
CA LYS A 203 -23.92 -17.14 1.70
C LYS A 203 -22.45 -17.44 2.00
N LEU A 204 -21.93 -18.61 1.67
CA LEU A 204 -20.51 -18.89 1.84
C LEU A 204 -19.73 -18.14 0.74
N PRO A 205 -18.92 -17.11 1.07
CA PRO A 205 -18.15 -16.39 0.08
C PRO A 205 -16.96 -17.21 -0.40
N GLU A 206 -16.74 -17.22 -1.71
CA GLU A 206 -15.53 -17.76 -2.32
C GLU A 206 -14.73 -16.61 -2.93
N LEU A 207 -13.43 -16.51 -2.62
CA LEU A 207 -12.56 -15.52 -3.23
C LEU A 207 -12.44 -15.81 -4.73
N LYS A 208 -12.83 -14.85 -5.58
CA LYS A 208 -12.76 -15.00 -7.03
C LYS A 208 -11.68 -14.13 -7.65
N ARG A 209 -11.48 -12.91 -7.14
CA ARG A 209 -10.47 -11.99 -7.67
C ARG A 209 -9.85 -11.15 -6.56
N VAL A 210 -8.70 -10.58 -6.86
CA VAL A 210 -8.08 -9.52 -6.11
C VAL A 210 -7.96 -8.31 -7.01
N ILE A 211 -8.51 -7.18 -6.56
CA ILE A 211 -8.36 -5.88 -7.19
C ILE A 211 -7.19 -5.20 -6.52
N ALA A 212 -6.23 -4.71 -7.30
CA ALA A 212 -5.11 -3.93 -6.80
C ALA A 212 -5.04 -2.59 -7.53
N SER A 213 -4.72 -1.53 -6.79
CA SER A 213 -4.53 -0.20 -7.34
C SER A 213 -3.24 0.41 -6.84
N TYR A 214 -2.44 0.94 -7.76
CA TYR A 214 -1.21 1.65 -7.46
C TYR A 214 -1.08 2.85 -8.40
N GLN A 215 -0.92 4.04 -7.82
CA GLN A 215 -0.90 5.31 -8.57
C GLN A 215 -2.15 5.49 -9.46
N ASN A 216 -2.00 5.34 -10.77
CA ASN A 216 -3.05 5.52 -11.76
C ASN A 216 -3.52 4.20 -12.39
N GLN A 217 -2.95 3.06 -11.97
CA GLN A 217 -3.28 1.74 -12.51
C GLN A 217 -4.19 1.00 -11.55
N VAL A 218 -5.29 0.47 -12.08
CA VAL A 218 -6.20 -0.45 -11.39
C VAL A 218 -6.21 -1.74 -12.18
N VAL A 219 -6.09 -2.87 -11.49
CA VAL A 219 -6.09 -4.20 -12.11
C VAL A 219 -6.93 -5.15 -11.27
N MET A 220 -7.44 -6.21 -11.90
CA MET A 220 -8.21 -7.26 -11.23
C MET A 220 -7.77 -8.62 -11.77
N GLU A 221 -7.16 -9.44 -10.92
CA GLU A 221 -6.58 -10.74 -11.29
C GLU A 221 -7.03 -11.85 -10.31
N ASN A 222 -6.66 -13.11 -10.56
CA ASN A 222 -7.11 -14.22 -9.70
C ASN A 222 -6.41 -14.21 -8.34
N THR A 223 -5.16 -13.74 -8.30
CA THR A 223 -4.35 -13.69 -7.09
C THR A 223 -3.73 -12.32 -6.90
N LEU A 224 -3.30 -12.02 -5.67
CA LEU A 224 -2.53 -10.81 -5.38
C LEU A 224 -1.20 -10.80 -6.16
N GLU A 225 -0.54 -11.96 -6.29
CA GLU A 225 0.71 -12.11 -7.05
C GLU A 225 0.52 -11.65 -8.50
N GLU A 226 -0.49 -12.19 -9.20
CA GLU A 226 -0.80 -11.81 -10.59
C GLU A 226 -1.13 -10.31 -10.71
N ALA A 227 -1.87 -9.76 -9.75
CA ALA A 227 -2.21 -8.34 -9.73
C ALA A 227 -0.95 -7.46 -9.55
N LEU A 228 -0.03 -7.86 -8.67
CA LEU A 228 1.24 -7.18 -8.45
C LEU A 228 2.16 -7.31 -9.68
N GLU A 229 2.25 -8.48 -10.30
CA GLU A 229 2.99 -8.69 -11.55
C GLU A 229 2.43 -7.80 -12.68
N ARG A 230 1.11 -7.64 -12.76
CA ARG A 230 0.52 -6.77 -13.77
C ARG A 230 0.84 -5.29 -13.54
N ILE A 231 0.84 -4.84 -12.29
CA ILE A 231 1.18 -3.46 -11.92
C ILE A 231 2.69 -3.18 -12.07
N PHE A 232 3.55 -4.10 -11.62
CA PHE A 232 4.99 -3.87 -11.47
C PHE A 232 5.87 -4.66 -12.44
N GLY A 233 5.43 -5.84 -12.87
CA GLY A 233 6.18 -6.71 -13.80
C GLY A 233 6.33 -6.10 -15.19
N SER A 234 5.41 -5.24 -15.61
CA SER A 234 5.55 -4.44 -16.83
C SER A 234 6.55 -3.27 -16.68
N ARG A 235 6.92 -2.86 -15.45
CA ARG A 235 8.02 -1.90 -15.19
C ARG A 235 9.40 -2.55 -15.12
N GLN A 236 9.48 -3.87 -14.99
CA GLN A 236 10.72 -4.62 -15.30
C GLN A 236 10.86 -4.93 -16.81
N GLY A 237 9.92 -4.45 -17.64
CA GLY A 237 9.85 -4.72 -19.08
C GLY A 237 9.41 -3.55 -19.96
N GLY A 238 9.78 -2.31 -19.64
CA GLY A 238 9.80 -1.22 -20.63
C GLY A 238 11.18 -1.19 -21.29
N ALA A 239 11.40 -1.62 -22.53
CA ALA A 239 10.53 -1.51 -23.69
C ALA A 239 10.23 -2.85 -24.36
N ALA A 240 8.95 -3.21 -24.40
CA ALA A 240 8.41 -4.05 -25.46
C ALA A 240 7.04 -3.49 -25.85
N THR A 241 7.07 -2.42 -26.65
CA THR A 241 5.93 -2.06 -27.49
C THR A 241 5.69 -3.20 -28.48
N ALA A 242 4.50 -3.79 -28.42
CA ALA A 242 4.01 -4.67 -29.45
C ALA A 242 3.91 -3.91 -30.78
N ALA A 243 4.77 -4.27 -31.73
CA ALA A 243 4.56 -4.02 -33.15
C ALA A 243 4.63 -5.38 -33.86
N VAL A 244 3.46 -5.80 -34.34
CA VAL A 244 3.17 -6.53 -35.58
C VAL A 244 4.26 -7.49 -36.10
N LYS A 245 3.87 -8.78 -36.20
CA LYS A 245 4.48 -9.75 -37.10
C LYS A 245 4.49 -9.22 -38.54
N GLU A 246 5.68 -8.99 -39.08
CA GLU A 246 5.99 -9.19 -40.49
C GLU A 246 7.42 -9.75 -40.60
N GLU A 247 7.58 -10.69 -41.50
CA GLU A 247 8.81 -11.43 -41.78
C GLU A 247 9.92 -10.50 -42.29
N GLU A 248 11.18 -10.72 -41.90
CA GLU A 248 12.30 -10.81 -42.85
C GLU A 248 13.58 -11.32 -42.15
N LYS A 249 14.14 -12.40 -42.71
CA LYS A 249 15.53 -12.82 -42.51
C LYS A 249 16.47 -11.74 -43.06
N LYS A 250 17.54 -11.39 -42.33
CA LYS A 250 18.84 -11.02 -42.92
C LYS A 250 19.96 -10.99 -41.87
N ASP A 251 20.86 -11.95 -42.07
CA ASP A 251 22.33 -11.88 -42.04
C ASP A 251 23.03 -11.05 -40.95
N GLN A 252 23.86 -11.78 -40.19
CA GLN A 252 25.00 -11.27 -39.45
C GLN A 252 25.98 -10.59 -40.42
N GLU A 253 26.09 -9.27 -40.36
CA GLU A 253 27.27 -8.55 -40.87
C GLU A 253 28.03 -7.98 -39.67
N GLU A 254 29.29 -8.40 -39.54
CA GLU A 254 30.26 -7.84 -38.60
C GLU A 254 30.39 -6.34 -38.87
N SER A 255 29.88 -5.51 -37.96
CA SER A 255 30.05 -4.06 -38.03
C SER A 255 31.53 -3.73 -37.87
N SER A 256 32.07 -2.90 -38.78
CA SER A 256 33.49 -2.55 -38.76
C SER A 256 33.84 -1.71 -37.52
N VAL A 257 35.07 -1.86 -37.01
CA VAL A 257 35.60 -1.08 -35.85
C VAL A 257 35.39 0.43 -36.02
N ALA A 258 35.45 0.93 -37.26
CA ALA A 258 35.23 2.33 -37.59
C ALA A 258 33.78 2.80 -37.38
N GLU A 259 32.79 1.93 -37.63
CA GLU A 259 31.37 2.24 -37.42
C GLU A 259 31.02 2.23 -35.93
N LEU A 260 31.59 1.29 -35.18
CA LEU A 260 31.44 1.23 -33.72
C LEU A 260 32.05 2.46 -33.03
N ALA A 261 33.21 2.94 -33.49
CA ALA A 261 33.82 4.17 -32.97
C ALA A 261 32.95 5.40 -33.22
N LYS A 262 32.36 5.51 -34.41
CA LYS A 262 31.46 6.62 -34.76
C LYS A 262 30.17 6.59 -33.94
N LEU A 263 29.64 5.39 -33.71
CA LEU A 263 28.43 5.18 -32.92
C LEU A 263 28.66 5.48 -31.43
N ALA A 264 29.82 5.11 -30.88
CA ALA A 264 30.22 5.48 -29.52
C ALA A 264 30.30 7.01 -29.37
N GLN A 265 30.91 7.70 -30.32
CA GLN A 265 30.99 9.16 -30.27
C GLN A 265 29.62 9.83 -30.33
N GLN A 266 28.70 9.30 -31.12
CA GLN A 266 27.32 9.79 -31.19
C GLN A 266 26.56 9.65 -29.86
N TYR A 267 26.66 8.51 -29.18
CA TYR A 267 26.00 8.32 -27.87
C TYR A 267 26.62 9.20 -26.78
N TYR A 268 27.92 9.47 -26.86
CA TYR A 268 28.59 10.41 -25.96
C TYR A 268 28.08 11.85 -26.15
N ASP A 269 27.97 12.31 -27.40
CA ASP A 269 27.46 13.65 -27.71
C ASP A 269 25.99 13.82 -27.29
N GLN A 270 25.16 12.79 -27.48
CA GLN A 270 23.77 12.78 -27.03
C GLN A 270 23.65 12.76 -25.50
N ALA A 271 24.57 12.08 -24.80
CA ALA A 271 24.63 12.14 -23.34
C ALA A 271 24.97 13.56 -22.85
N ASP A 272 25.96 14.23 -23.44
CA ASP A 272 26.30 15.62 -23.07
C ASP A 272 25.13 16.58 -23.33
N GLU A 273 24.38 16.38 -24.42
CA GLU A 273 23.19 17.18 -24.72
C GLU A 273 22.05 16.94 -23.71
N SER A 274 21.79 15.69 -23.32
CA SER A 274 20.82 15.35 -22.27
C SER A 274 21.24 15.94 -20.91
N LEU A 275 22.54 15.94 -20.59
CA LEU A 275 23.07 16.55 -19.37
C LEU A 275 22.85 18.07 -19.35
N ARG A 276 23.08 18.77 -20.47
CA ARG A 276 22.84 20.22 -20.61
C ARG A 276 21.36 20.58 -20.49
N LYS A 277 20.46 19.67 -20.91
CA LYS A 277 19.01 19.85 -20.81
C LYS A 277 18.42 19.43 -19.46
N GLY A 278 19.23 18.89 -18.54
CA GLY A 278 18.79 18.40 -17.24
C GLY A 278 17.95 17.11 -17.32
N ASP A 279 18.02 16.39 -18.44
CA ASP A 279 17.36 15.11 -18.66
C ASP A 279 18.25 13.96 -18.17
N TRP A 280 18.13 13.65 -16.88
CA TRP A 280 18.92 12.60 -16.22
C TRP A 280 18.57 11.19 -16.71
N ALA A 281 17.34 10.97 -17.17
CA ALA A 281 16.93 9.68 -17.73
C ALA A 281 17.58 9.46 -19.10
N GLY A 282 17.49 10.46 -20.00
CA GLY A 282 18.16 10.42 -21.30
C GLY A 282 19.69 10.33 -21.19
N TYR A 283 20.30 10.98 -20.20
CA TYR A 283 21.72 10.83 -19.91
C TYR A 283 22.08 9.39 -19.53
N GLY A 284 21.32 8.78 -18.63
CA GLY A 284 21.54 7.40 -18.19
C GLY A 284 21.40 6.38 -19.33
N ASP A 285 20.39 6.55 -20.17
CA ASP A 285 20.13 5.67 -21.32
C ASP A 285 21.25 5.77 -22.36
N ASN A 286 21.67 7.00 -22.71
CA ASN A 286 22.76 7.22 -23.67
C ASN A 286 24.10 6.67 -23.16
N LEU A 287 24.36 6.76 -21.85
CA LEU A 287 25.59 6.24 -21.24
C LEU A 287 25.61 4.71 -21.19
N LYS A 288 24.44 4.07 -21.04
CA LYS A 288 24.30 2.61 -21.15
C LYS A 288 24.56 2.13 -22.59
N GLN A 289 23.99 2.81 -23.59
CA GLN A 289 24.23 2.50 -25.00
C GLN A 289 25.70 2.70 -25.38
N LEU A 290 26.34 3.77 -24.90
CA LEU A 290 27.78 4.01 -25.09
C LEU A 290 28.61 2.83 -24.56
N LYS A 291 28.31 2.34 -23.36
CA LYS A 291 29.03 1.20 -22.77
C LYS A 291 28.90 -0.06 -23.61
N GLU A 292 27.70 -0.39 -24.10
CA GLU A 292 27.48 -1.57 -24.95
C GLU A 292 28.24 -1.48 -26.28
N VAL A 293 28.38 -0.28 -26.84
CA VAL A 293 29.15 -0.06 -28.07
C VAL A 293 30.64 -0.18 -27.81
N LEU A 294 31.15 0.35 -26.69
CA LEU A 294 32.55 0.20 -26.30
C LEU A 294 32.93 -1.26 -26.03
N ASP A 295 32.06 -2.04 -25.38
CA ASP A 295 32.26 -3.48 -25.16
C ASP A 295 32.32 -4.28 -26.49
N LYS A 296 31.55 -3.85 -27.51
CA LYS A 296 31.63 -4.42 -28.87
C LYS A 296 32.90 -4.00 -29.59
N LEU A 297 33.36 -2.77 -29.37
CA LEU A 297 34.58 -2.22 -29.94
C LEU A 297 35.82 -2.93 -29.38
N GLU A 298 35.84 -3.22 -28.08
CA GLU A 298 36.90 -4.00 -27.41
C GLU A 298 36.99 -5.41 -28.00
N LYS A 299 35.86 -6.10 -28.14
CA LYS A 299 35.80 -7.45 -28.75
C LYS A 299 36.16 -7.49 -30.24
N ALA A 300 35.97 -6.39 -30.95
CA ALA A 300 36.31 -6.28 -32.37
C ALA A 300 37.77 -5.83 -32.60
N ALA A 301 38.47 -5.40 -31.53
CA ALA A 301 39.87 -4.98 -31.57
C ALA A 301 40.85 -6.06 -31.07
N GLU A 302 40.34 -7.14 -30.46
CA GLU A 302 41.08 -8.39 -30.14
C GLU A 302 41.17 -9.33 -31.35
#